data_AF-A0A1V4WJS4-F1
#
_entry.id   AF-A0A1V4WJS4-F1
#
_cell.length_a   1.000
_cell.length_b   1.000
_cell.length_c   1.000
_cell.angle_alpha   90.00
_cell.angle_beta   90.00
_cell.angle_gamma   90.00
#
_symmetry.space_group_name_H-M   'P 1'
#
loop_
_entity.id
_entity.type
_entity.pdbx_description
1 polymer ?
#
loop_
_entity_poly.entity_id
_entity_poly.type
_entity_poly.pdbx_seq_one_letter_code
_entity_poly.pdbx_strand_id
1 'polypeptide(L)' 'MFNEVMEYFSVLAGMNIVGADIVELAPDYDTTFVSSVTAAKVAREILMLLHS' A
#
# COMPACT_ATOMS: atom_id res chain seq x y z
N MET A 1 -10.03 -5.73 -5.51
CA MET A 1 -9.46 -4.51 -4.90
C MET A 1 -7.98 -4.62 -4.52
N PHE A 2 -7.54 -5.47 -3.57
CA PHE A 2 -6.10 -5.55 -3.24
C PHE A 2 -5.22 -5.94 -4.46
N ASN A 3 -5.67 -6.93 -5.24
CA ASN A 3 -4.94 -7.35 -6.45
C ASN A 3 -4.84 -6.23 -7.52
N GLU A 4 -5.85 -5.37 -7.63
CA GLU A 4 -5.82 -4.22 -8.56
C GLU A 4 -4.75 -3.21 -8.15
N VAL A 5 -4.55 -2.98 -6.84
CA VAL A 5 -3.45 -2.14 -6.34
C VAL A 5 -2.09 -2.73 -6.73
N MET A 6 -1.94 -4.05 -6.67
CA MET A 6 -0.70 -4.72 -7.10
C MET A 6 -0.46 -4.57 -8.60
N GLU A 7 -1.51 -4.63 -9.42
CA GLU A 7 -1.42 -4.36 -10.86
C GLU A 7 -0.96 -2.91 -11.10
N TYR A 8 -1.49 -1.93 -10.36
CA TYR A 8 -1.02 -0.54 -10.46
C TYR A 8 0.44 -0.38 -10.05
N PHE A 9 0.88 -1.01 -8.96
CA PHE A 9 2.29 -0.97 -8.55
C PHE A 9 3.23 -1.58 -9.59
N SER A 10 2.79 -2.60 -10.33
CA SER A 10 3.58 -3.18 -11.42
C SER A 10 3.88 -2.19 -12.54
N VAL A 11 2.94 -1.28 -12.84
CA VAL A 11 3.10 -0.23 -13.86
C VAL A 11 4.06 0.87 -13.38
N LEU A 12 4.13 1.11 -12.06
CA LEU A 12 5.00 2.12 -11.45
C LEU A 12 6.44 1.63 -11.23
N ALA A 13 6.72 0.34 -11.44
CA ALA A 13 8.04 -0.23 -11.19
C ALA A 13 9.12 0.41 -12.09
N GLY A 14 10.25 0.79 -11.49
CA GLY A 14 11.37 1.46 -12.17
C GLY A 14 11.18 2.97 -12.38
N MET A 15 10.07 3.57 -11.92
CA MET A 15 9.93 5.02 -11.89
C MET A 15 10.74 5.64 -10.74
N ASN A 16 11.21 6.88 -10.90
CA ASN A 16 11.90 7.63 -9.86
C ASN A 16 10.91 8.20 -8.82
N ILE A 17 10.41 7.34 -7.93
CA ILE A 17 9.46 7.71 -6.88
C ILE A 17 10.25 8.18 -5.66
N VAL A 18 10.05 9.43 -5.26
CA VAL A 18 10.82 10.07 -4.16
C VAL A 18 10.16 9.94 -2.78
N GLY A 19 8.94 9.40 -2.72
CA GLY A 19 8.18 9.20 -1.49
C GLY A 19 6.75 8.74 -1.75
N ALA A 20 6.11 8.24 -0.71
CA ALA A 20 4.72 7.77 -0.72
C ALA A 20 4.12 7.85 0.70
N ASP A 21 2.79 7.95 0.79
CA ASP A 21 2.03 7.91 2.04
C ASP A 21 0.87 6.92 1.96
N ILE A 22 0.30 6.60 3.12
CA ILE A 22 -0.94 5.81 3.25
C ILE A 22 -1.82 6.56 4.24
N VAL A 23 -3.00 6.96 3.79
CA VAL A 23 -3.94 7.81 4.53
C VAL A 23 -5.27 7.09 4.78
N GLU A 24 -6.14 7.69 5.58
CA GLU A 24 -7.52 7.24 5.86
C GLU A 24 -7.67 5.91 6.60
N LEU A 25 -6.60 5.35 7.18
CA LEU A 25 -6.74 4.21 8.09
C LEU A 25 -7.40 4.69 9.40
N ALA A 26 -8.58 4.17 9.69
CA ALA A 26 -9.32 4.48 10.92
C ALA A 26 -9.69 3.18 11.67
N PRO A 27 -8.82 2.70 12.60
CA PRO A 27 -9.00 1.44 13.30
C PRO A 27 -10.32 1.35 14.10
N ASP A 28 -10.80 2.48 14.63
CA ASP A 28 -12.02 2.54 15.42
C ASP A 28 -13.29 2.15 14.64
N TYR A 29 -13.26 2.28 13.30
CA TYR A 29 -14.37 1.89 12.43
C TYR A 29 -14.29 0.44 11.94
N ASP A 30 -13.13 -0.21 12.05
CA ASP A 30 -12.91 -1.59 11.61
C ASP A 30 -12.50 -2.49 12.78
N THR A 31 -13.50 -3.05 13.45
CA THR A 31 -13.32 -3.97 14.58
C THR A 31 -12.66 -5.29 14.19
N THR A 32 -12.55 -5.61 12.89
CA THR A 32 -11.89 -6.84 12.41
C THR A 32 -10.40 -6.66 12.16
N PHE A 33 -9.91 -5.41 12.16
CA PHE A 33 -8.53 -5.01 11.86
C PHE A 33 -8.03 -5.38 10.46
N VAL A 34 -8.92 -5.82 9.56
CA VAL A 34 -8.55 -6.17 8.18
C VAL A 34 -7.98 -4.96 7.44
N SER A 35 -8.53 -3.78 7.65
CA SER A 35 -8.05 -2.50 7.10
C SER A 35 -6.64 -2.19 7.58
N SER A 36 -6.34 -2.45 8.85
CA SER A 36 -5.01 -2.24 9.42
C SER A 36 -3.97 -3.19 8.82
N VAL A 37 -4.31 -4.48 8.71
CA VAL A 37 -3.43 -5.48 8.06
C VAL A 37 -3.26 -5.16 6.58
N THR A 38 -4.32 -4.72 5.90
CA THR A 38 -4.27 -4.32 4.48
C THR A 38 -3.38 -3.11 4.28
N ALA A 39 -3.50 -2.07 5.12
CA ALA A 39 -2.62 -0.90 5.09
C ALA A 39 -1.15 -1.28 5.32
N ALA A 40 -0.88 -2.16 6.29
CA ALA A 40 0.47 -2.68 6.53
C ALA A 40 1.03 -3.47 5.33
N LYS A 41 0.17 -4.25 4.65
CA LYS A 41 0.56 -4.96 3.42
C LYS A 41 0.88 -3.97 2.31
N VAL A 42 0.04 -2.96 2.06
CA VAL A 42 0.29 -1.91 1.07
C VAL A 42 1.60 -1.17 1.38
N ALA A 43 1.88 -0.84 2.65
CA ALA A 43 3.12 -0.21 3.06
C ALA A 43 4.36 -1.05 2.68
N ARG A 44 4.29 -2.37 2.89
CA ARG A 44 5.35 -3.29 2.48
C ARG A 44 5.59 -3.26 0.96
N GLU A 45 4.52 -3.27 0.17
CA GLU A 45 4.64 -3.30 -1.29
C GLU A 45 5.19 -1.96 -1.84
N ILE A 46 4.79 -0.82 -1.25
CA ILE A 46 5.37 0.49 -1.54
C ILE A 46 6.87 0.51 -1.20
N LEU A 47 7.29 -0.04 -0.05
CA LEU A 47 8.71 -0.12 0.31
C LEU A 47 9.51 -0.92 -0.72
N MET A 48 8.96 -2.01 -1.25
CA MET A 48 9.62 -2.75 -2.33
C MET A 48 9.70 -1.92 -3.61
N LEU A 49 8.65 -1.17 -3.96
CA LEU A 49 8.63 -0.28 -5.11
C LEU A 49 9.67 0.84 -5.02
N LEU A 50 9.85 1.45 -3.83
CA LEU A 50 10.82 2.51 -3.58
C LEU A 50 12.27 2.01 -3.51
N HIS A 51 12.48 0.74 -3.19
CA HIS A 51 13.81 0.12 -3.21
C HIS A 51 14.30 -0.21 -4.63
N SER A 52 13.36 -0.38 -5.56
CA SER A 52 13.58 -0.92 -6.91
C SER A 52 14.26 0.06 -7.87
#